data_AF-A0A024GXR7-F1
#
_entry.id   AF-A0A024GXR7-F1
#
_cell.length_a   1.000
_cell.length_b   1.000
_cell.length_c   1.000
_cell.angle_alpha   90.00
_cell.angle_beta   90.00
_cell.angle_gamma   90.00
#
_symmetry.space_group_name_H-M   'P 1'
#
loop_
_entity.id
_entity.type
_entity.pdbx_description
1 polymer ?
#
loop_
_entity_poly.entity_id
_entity_poly.type
_entity_poly.pdbx_seq_one_letter_code
_entity_poly.pdbx_strand_id
1 'polypeptide(L)' 'MTKKKLKKHGLAFTELNVEENEDAAQFLRDAGYTEAPVVMTSDGREWTGFRPDLIEAIAKELGNG' A
#
# COMPACT_ATOMS: atom_id res chain seq x y z
N MET A 1 9.91 -4.40 -1.02
CA MET A 1 9.35 -5.74 -0.71
C MET A 1 7.84 -5.79 -0.93
N THR A 2 7.08 -4.79 -0.49
CA THR A 2 5.61 -4.66 -0.69
C THR A 2 5.17 -4.79 -2.16
N LYS A 3 5.72 -3.95 -3.05
CA LYS A 3 5.41 -3.94 -4.50
C LYS A 3 5.59 -5.32 -5.17
N LYS A 4 6.68 -6.02 -4.83
CA LYS A 4 6.98 -7.36 -5.38
C LYS A 4 5.95 -8.40 -4.94
N LYS A 5 5.52 -8.36 -3.67
CA LYS A 5 4.50 -9.29 -3.13
C LYS A 5 3.14 -9.00 -3.77
N LEU A 6 2.73 -7.72 -3.88
CA LEU A 6 1.50 -7.33 -4.60
C LEU A 6 1.49 -7.85 -6.05
N LYS A 7 2.58 -7.63 -6.81
CA LYS A 7 2.74 -8.17 -8.17
C LYS A 7 2.67 -9.69 -8.22
N LYS A 8 3.30 -10.39 -7.25
CA LYS A 8 3.29 -11.86 -7.18
C LYS A 8 1.86 -12.41 -7.04
N HIS A 9 0.99 -11.71 -6.32
CA HIS A 9 -0.40 -12.09 -6.15
C HIS A 9 -1.32 -11.57 -7.27
N GLY A 10 -0.78 -10.90 -8.29
CA GLY A 10 -1.60 -10.33 -9.38
C GLY A 10 -2.53 -9.20 -8.93
N LEU A 11 -2.24 -8.58 -7.77
CA LEU A 11 -3.08 -7.51 -7.25
C LEU A 11 -2.88 -6.24 -8.06
N ALA A 12 -3.99 -5.60 -8.47
CA ALA A 12 -3.95 -4.26 -9.02
C ALA A 12 -3.60 -3.27 -7.91
N PHE A 13 -2.56 -2.46 -8.12
CA PHE A 13 -2.19 -1.37 -7.21
C PHE A 13 -1.64 -0.20 -8.01
N THR A 14 -1.86 1.00 -7.49
CA THR A 14 -1.21 2.22 -7.99
C THR A 14 -0.02 2.52 -7.11
N GLU A 15 1.13 2.72 -7.75
CA GLU A 15 2.33 3.17 -7.07
C GLU A 15 2.41 4.68 -7.13
N LEU A 16 2.45 5.32 -5.96
CA LEU A 16 2.68 6.75 -5.84
C LEU A 16 4.07 6.97 -5.22
N ASN A 17 5.01 7.47 -6.03
CA ASN A 17 6.34 7.77 -5.54
C ASN A 17 6.34 9.14 -4.84
N VAL A 18 6.47 9.11 -3.51
CA VAL A 18 6.51 10.31 -2.67
C VAL A 18 7.79 11.12 -2.84
N GLU A 19 8.85 10.52 -3.39
CA GLU A 19 10.09 11.25 -3.71
C GLU A 19 9.92 12.15 -4.94
N GLU A 20 9.02 11.78 -5.85
CA GLU A 20 8.73 12.53 -7.09
C GLU A 20 7.43 13.34 -6.99
N ASN A 21 6.61 13.10 -5.97
CA ASN A 21 5.34 13.76 -5.76
C ASN A 21 5.31 14.42 -4.37
N GLU A 22 5.63 15.71 -4.36
CA GLU A 22 5.67 16.52 -3.14
C GLU A 22 4.30 16.62 -2.44
N ASP A 23 3.20 16.61 -3.21
CA ASP A 23 1.84 16.64 -2.68
C ASP A 23 1.52 15.36 -1.91
N ALA A 24 1.87 14.20 -2.48
CA ALA A 24 1.76 12.91 -1.80
C ALA A 24 2.60 12.87 -0.53
N ALA A 25 3.84 13.37 -0.59
CA ALA A 25 4.71 13.44 0.59
C ALA A 25 4.14 14.36 1.67
N GLN A 26 3.54 15.49 1.27
CA GLN A 26 2.91 16.43 2.19
C GLN A 26 1.65 15.85 2.81
N PHE A 27 0.81 15.18 2.02
CA PHE A 27 -0.36 14.45 2.51
C PHE A 27 0.03 13.41 3.55
N LEU A 28 1.07 12.62 3.30
CA LEU A 28 1.52 11.61 4.27
C LEU A 28 2.00 12.24 5.58
N ARG A 29 2.72 13.37 5.50
CA ARG A 29 3.17 14.13 6.68
C ARG A 29 1.99 14.70 7.48
N ASP A 30 1.02 15.29 6.79
CA ASP A 30 -0.17 15.90 7.40
C ASP A 30 -1.07 14.85 8.06
N ALA A 31 -1.22 13.69 7.41
CA ALA A 31 -1.90 12.52 7.95
C ALA A 31 -1.14 11.84 9.11
N GLY A 32 0.09 12.28 9.42
CA GLY A 32 0.87 11.77 10.56
C GLY A 32 1.62 10.46 10.28
N TYR A 33 1.73 10.01 9.04
CA TYR A 33 2.55 8.85 8.72
C TYR A 33 4.03 9.21 8.79
N THR A 34 4.77 8.43 9.56
CA THR A 34 6.21 8.63 9.78
C THR A 34 7.06 7.53 9.12
N GLU A 35 6.43 6.48 8.61
CA GLU A 35 7.10 5.30 8.08
C GLU A 35 6.61 4.96 6.67
N ALA A 36 7.56 4.76 5.74
CA ALA A 36 7.30 4.26 4.41
C ALA A 36 7.66 2.76 4.31
N PRO A 37 6.98 1.96 3.47
CA PRO A 37 5.88 2.32 2.57
C PRO A 37 4.53 2.41 3.29
N VAL A 38 3.67 3.32 2.83
CA VAL A 38 2.25 3.39 3.24
C VAL A 38 1.40 2.68 2.18
N VAL A 39 0.47 1.85 2.60
CA VAL A 39 -0.47 1.17 1.71
C VAL A 39 -1.89 1.50 2.14
N MET A 40 -2.70 1.91 1.18
CA MET A 40 -4.12 2.20 1.35
C MET A 40 -4.90 1.31 0.38
N THR A 41 -5.98 0.71 0.86
CA THR A 41 -6.86 -0.15 0.06
C THR A 41 -8.18 0.58 -0.22
N SER A 42 -8.85 0.20 -1.30
CA SER A 42 -10.15 0.78 -1.67
C SER A 42 -11.25 0.54 -0.63
N ASP A 43 -11.06 -0.45 0.24
CA ASP A 43 -11.96 -0.81 1.35
C ASP A 43 -11.71 0.04 2.62
N GLY A 44 -10.79 1.01 2.56
CA GLY A 44 -10.47 1.91 3.67
C GLY A 44 -9.47 1.35 4.67
N ARG A 45 -8.92 0.15 4.46
CA ARG A 45 -7.80 -0.36 5.26
C ARG A 45 -6.51 0.32 4.84
N GLU A 46 -5.74 0.73 5.83
CA GLU A 46 -4.45 1.39 5.68
C GLU A 46 -3.42 0.79 6.64
N TRP A 47 -2.16 0.72 6.21
CA TRP A 47 -1.06 0.36 7.10
C TRP A 47 0.26 0.95 6.62
N THR A 48 1.19 1.07 7.56
CA THR A 48 2.58 1.45 7.31
C THR A 48 3.50 0.22 7.36
N GLY A 49 4.62 0.32 6.65
CA GLY A 49 5.66 -0.70 6.64
C GLY A 49 5.35 -1.92 5.75
N PHE A 50 6.28 -2.88 5.78
CA PHE A 50 6.13 -4.12 5.03
C PHE A 50 5.33 -5.15 5.83
N ARG A 51 4.05 -5.36 5.45
CA ARG A 51 3.14 -6.32 6.09
C ARG A 51 2.70 -7.42 5.12
N PRO A 52 3.49 -8.50 4.95
CA PRO A 52 3.14 -9.59 4.05
C PRO A 52 1.82 -10.27 4.39
N ASP A 53 1.51 -10.45 5.69
CA ASP A 53 0.22 -11.02 6.14
C ASP A 53 -1.00 -10.26 5.60
N LEU A 54 -0.98 -8.93 5.67
CA LEU A 54 -2.10 -8.11 5.18
C LEU A 54 -2.24 -8.21 3.66
N ILE A 55 -1.10 -8.23 2.95
CA ILE A 55 -1.07 -8.42 1.49
C ILE A 55 -1.66 -9.78 1.11
N GLU A 56 -1.34 -10.83 1.86
CA GLU A 56 -1.86 -12.18 1.63
C GLU A 56 -3.36 -12.29 1.95
N ALA A 57 -3.82 -11.62 3.01
CA ALA A 57 -5.24 -11.52 3.32
C ALA A 57 -6.02 -10.84 2.18
N ILE A 58 -5.55 -9.68 1.71
CA ILE A 58 -6.19 -8.94 0.61
C ILE A 58 -6.14 -9.72 -0.70
N ALA A 59 -5.01 -10.40 -0.98
CA ALA A 59 -4.90 -11.28 -2.14
C ALA A 59 -5.94 -12.40 -2.12
N LYS A 60 -6.19 -12.98 -0.95
CA LYS A 60 -7.21 -14.02 -0.78
C LYS A 60 -8.62 -13.46 -0.94
N GLU A 61 -8.89 -12.26 -0.41
CA GLU A 61 -10.19 -11.61 -0.54
C GLU A 61 -10.51 -11.26 -2.00
N LEU A 62 -9.55 -10.70 -2.73
CA LEU A 62 -9.74 -10.29 -4.13
C LEU A 62 -9.67 -11.46 -5.12
N GLY A 63 -8.96 -12.54 -4.79
CA GLY A 63 -8.86 -13.75 -5.62
C GLY A 63 -9.99 -14.76 -5.43
N ASN A 64 -10.91 -14.52 -4.50
CA ASN A 64 -12.08 -15.37 -4.22
C ASN A 64 -13.37 -14.91 -4.94
N GLY A 65 -13.24 -14.08 -5.99
CA GLY A 65 -14.35 -13.62 -6.84
C GLY A 65 -14.45 -14.37 -8.16
#